data_AF-A0A9J9GED5-F1
#
_entry.id   AF-A0A9J9GED5-F1
#
_cell.length_a   1.000
_cell.length_b   1.000
_cell.length_c   1.000
_cell.angle_alpha   90.00
_cell.angle_beta   90.00
_cell.angle_gamma   90.00
#
_symmetry.space_group_name_H-M   'P 1'
#
loop_
_entity.id
_entity.type
_entity.pdbx_description
1 polymer ?
#
loop_
_entity_poly.entity_id
_entity_poly.type
_entity_poly.pdbx_seq_one_letter_code
_entity_poly.pdbx_strand_id
1 'polypeptide(L)'
;MRQLAKQTISAQIPAELAAAVENLAIELDRSKSWVIKEALTAMIEERERRHQQILKGLADVDAGRVVSHADVVDFANKLKKS
;
A
#
# COMPACT_ATOMS: atom_id res chain seq x y z
N MET A 1 22.56 -6.55 -23.87
CA MET A 1 21.32 -6.96 -23.21
C MET A 1 21.48 -6.74 -21.71
N ARG A 2 20.70 -5.85 -21.07
CA ARG A 2 20.71 -5.74 -19.60
C ARG A 2 20.08 -7.00 -19.04
N GLN A 3 20.88 -7.89 -18.47
CA GLN A 3 20.37 -9.00 -17.69
C GLN A 3 19.56 -8.38 -16.53
N LEU A 4 18.28 -8.71 -16.43
CA LEU A 4 17.46 -8.35 -15.28
C LEU A 4 18.08 -9.06 -14.07
N ALA A 5 18.90 -8.33 -13.33
CA ALA A 5 19.62 -8.87 -12.18
C ALA A 5 18.59 -9.25 -11.11
N LYS A 6 18.46 -10.56 -10.83
CA LYS A 6 17.71 -11.04 -9.68
C LYS A 6 18.62 -10.97 -8.47
N GLN A 7 18.14 -10.35 -7.40
CA GLN A 7 18.84 -10.32 -6.11
C GLN A 7 18.06 -11.14 -5.09
N THR A 8 18.77 -12.00 -4.35
CA THR A 8 18.18 -12.76 -3.24
C THR A 8 18.27 -11.94 -1.96
N ILE A 9 17.17 -11.88 -1.22
CA ILE A 9 17.10 -11.26 0.11
C ILE A 9 16.70 -12.36 1.09
N SER A 10 17.41 -12.43 2.22
CA SER A 10 17.12 -13.37 3.30
C SER A 10 16.68 -12.60 4.54
N ALA A 11 15.53 -12.98 5.10
CA ALA A 11 14.99 -12.39 6.32
C ALA A 11 14.43 -13.50 7.21
N GLN A 12 14.69 -13.39 8.52
CA GLN A 12 14.02 -14.22 9.50
C GLN A 12 12.62 -13.66 9.75
N ILE A 13 11.62 -14.53 9.79
CA ILE A 13 10.23 -14.18 10.05
C ILE A 13 9.66 -15.06 11.18
N PRO A 14 8.66 -14.60 11.93
CA PRO A 14 7.97 -15.43 12.91
C PRO A 14 7.43 -16.72 12.27
N ALA A 15 7.49 -17.83 13.01
CA ALA A 15 7.05 -19.14 12.52
C ALA A 15 5.57 -19.14 12.09
N GLU A 16 4.72 -18.42 12.82
CA GLU A 16 3.31 -18.24 12.50
C GLU A 16 3.10 -17.57 11.14
N LEU A 17 3.92 -16.56 10.82
CA LEU A 17 3.86 -15.89 9.52
C LEU A 17 4.32 -16.80 8.38
N ALA A 18 5.35 -17.61 8.61
CA ALA A 18 5.80 -18.61 7.64
C ALA A 18 4.69 -19.64 7.35
N ALA A 19 3.99 -20.10 8.38
CA ALA A 19 2.85 -21.02 8.23
C ALA A 19 1.68 -20.37 7.47
N ALA A 20 1.36 -19.10 7.76
CA ALA A 20 0.33 -18.36 7.04
C ALA A 20 0.66 -18.22 5.54
N VAL A 21 1.93 -17.94 5.19
CA VAL A 21 2.39 -17.86 3.80
C VAL A 21 2.28 -19.21 3.09
N GLU A 22 2.63 -20.31 3.77
CA GLU A 22 2.45 -21.66 3.21
C GLU A 22 0.99 -21.97 2.92
N ASN A 23 0.09 -21.72 3.88
CA ASN A 23 -1.34 -21.98 3.70
C ASN A 23 -1.92 -21.17 2.54
N LEU A 24 -1.56 -19.89 2.43
CA LEU A 24 -1.99 -19.03 1.32
C LEU A 24 -1.41 -19.49 -0.02
N ALA A 25 -0.17 -19.97 -0.04
CA ALA A 25 0.43 -20.53 -1.25
C ALA A 25 -0.33 -21.77 -1.75
N ILE A 26 -0.75 -22.65 -0.84
CA ILE A 26 -1.59 -23.81 -1.15
C ILE A 26 -2.97 -23.37 -1.68
N GLU A 27 -3.64 -22.44 -0.98
CA GLU A 27 -4.96 -21.93 -1.37
C GLU A 27 -4.96 -21.32 -2.79
N LEU A 28 -3.90 -20.59 -3.13
CA LEU A 28 -3.79 -19.90 -4.42
C LEU A 28 -3.19 -20.76 -5.54
N ASP A 29 -2.78 -22.01 -5.26
CA ASP A 29 -1.99 -22.86 -6.17
C ASP A 29 -0.74 -22.14 -6.71
N ARG A 30 0.04 -21.56 -5.79
CA ARG A 30 1.25 -20.78 -6.09
C ARG A 30 2.43 -21.20 -5.22
N SER A 31 3.63 -20.78 -5.62
CA SER A 31 4.81 -20.96 -4.79
C SER A 31 4.86 -19.94 -3.65
N LYS A 32 5.44 -20.34 -2.51
CA LYS A 32 5.74 -19.41 -1.40
C LYS A 32 6.52 -18.18 -1.84
N SER A 33 7.51 -18.36 -2.72
CA SER A 33 8.30 -17.25 -3.26
C SER A 33 7.45 -16.27 -4.08
N TRP A 34 6.43 -16.75 -4.78
CA TRP A 34 5.48 -15.90 -5.47
C TRP A 34 4.64 -15.09 -4.47
N VAL A 35 4.09 -15.74 -3.44
CA VAL A 35 3.30 -15.08 -2.38
C VAL A 35 4.12 -14.01 -1.67
N ILE A 36 5.37 -14.32 -1.31
CA ILE A 36 6.29 -13.36 -0.65
C ILE A 36 6.56 -12.17 -1.58
N LYS A 37 6.83 -12.43 -2.87
CA LYS A 37 7.05 -11.36 -3.84
C LYS A 37 5.81 -10.46 -3.99
N GLU A 38 4.64 -11.07 -4.07
CA GLU A 38 3.38 -10.34 -4.21
C GLU A 38 3.11 -9.45 -3.00
N ALA A 39 3.24 -10.01 -1.79
CA ALA A 39 3.08 -9.28 -0.55
C ALA A 39 4.07 -8.11 -0.42
N LEU A 40 5.34 -8.32 -0.79
CA LEU A 40 6.36 -7.27 -0.78
C LEU A 40 6.06 -6.17 -1.81
N THR A 41 5.60 -6.54 -3.01
CA THR A 41 5.23 -5.59 -4.06
C THR A 41 4.08 -4.70 -3.60
N ALA A 42 2.99 -5.32 -3.13
CA ALA A 42 1.82 -4.61 -2.62
C ALA A 42 2.17 -3.68 -1.44
N MET A 43 3.03 -4.12 -0.51
CA MET A 43 3.48 -3.29 0.61
C MET A 43 4.24 -2.04 0.13
N ILE A 44 5.16 -2.21 -0.82
CA ILE A 44 5.96 -1.09 -1.35
C ILE A 44 5.07 -0.12 -2.12
N GLU A 45 4.22 -0.63 -3.01
CA GLU A 45 3.28 0.19 -3.77
C GLU A 45 2.34 0.99 -2.86
N GLU A 46 1.80 0.38 -1.82
CA GLU A 46 0.94 1.06 -0.86
C GLU A 46 1.68 2.13 -0.05
N ARG A 47 2.94 1.90 0.30
CA ARG A 47 3.78 2.91 0.96
C ARG A 47 4.10 4.07 0.04
N GLU A 48 4.46 3.78 -1.21
CA GLU A 48 4.77 4.81 -2.20
C GLU A 48 3.53 5.64 -2.51
N ARG A 49 2.38 4.99 -2.75
CA ARG A 49 1.10 5.66 -2.98
C ARG A 49 0.75 6.61 -1.85
N ARG A 50 0.87 6.16 -0.59
CA ARG A 50 0.62 7.01 0.59
C ARG A 50 1.60 8.19 0.63
N HIS A 51 2.88 7.95 0.37
CA HIS A 51 3.89 9.00 0.35
C HIS A 51 3.58 10.06 -0.71
N GLN A 52 3.29 9.64 -1.95
CA GLN A 52 2.94 10.53 -3.04
C GLN A 52 1.65 11.31 -2.77
N GLN A 53 0.65 10.68 -2.14
CA GLN A 53 -0.57 11.38 -1.72
C GLN A 53 -0.30 12.48 -0.69
N ILE A 54 0.61 12.24 0.26
CA ILE A 54 1.00 13.26 1.24
C ILE A 54 1.71 14.42 0.54
N LEU A 55 2.69 14.14 -0.33
CA LEU A 55 3.40 15.18 -1.08
C LEU A 55 2.45 16.01 -1.95
N LYS A 56 1.51 15.35 -2.62
CA LYS A 56 0.47 16.04 -3.39
C LYS A 56 -0.38 16.95 -2.51
N GLY A 57 -0.81 16.47 -1.34
CA GLY A 57 -1.58 17.26 -0.39
C GLY A 57 -0.83 18.50 0.11
N LEU A 58 0.47 18.36 0.39
CA LEU A 58 1.33 19.51 0.75
C LEU A 58 1.42 20.52 -0.40
N ALA A 59 1.63 20.06 -1.63
CA ALA A 59 1.66 20.93 -2.80
C ALA A 59 0.29 21.59 -3.10
N ASP A 60 -0.83 20.94 -2.76
CA ASP A 60 -2.17 21.52 -2.84
C ASP A 60 -2.34 22.64 -1.80
N VAL A 61 -1.84 22.45 -0.58
CA VAL A 61 -1.82 23.49 0.46
C VAL A 61 -0.96 24.69 0.05
N ASP A 62 0.26 24.44 -0.42
CA ASP A 62 1.19 25.49 -0.86
C ASP A 62 0.62 26.31 -2.04
N ALA A 63 -0.16 25.68 -2.91
CA ALA A 63 -0.82 26.32 -4.03
C ALA A 63 -2.20 26.93 -3.69
N GLY A 64 -2.63 26.88 -2.42
CA GLY A 64 -3.92 27.39 -1.97
C GLY A 64 -5.14 26.60 -2.47
N ARG A 65 -4.95 25.37 -2.98
CA ARG A 65 -6.04 24.46 -3.38
C ARG A 65 -6.65 23.77 -2.15
N VAL A 66 -7.15 24.58 -1.22
CA VAL A 66 -7.75 24.15 0.04
C VAL A 66 -9.23 24.52 0.07
N VAL A 67 -10.00 23.82 0.91
CA VAL A 67 -11.43 24.11 1.16
C VAL A 67 -11.57 24.57 2.60
N SER A 68 -12.50 25.50 2.85
CA SER A 68 -12.71 26.03 4.20
C SER A 68 -13.27 24.96 5.15
N HIS A 69 -13.00 25.09 6.44
CA HIS A 69 -13.55 24.18 7.44
C HIS A 69 -15.10 24.17 7.42
N ALA A 70 -15.73 25.33 7.25
CA ALA A 70 -17.19 25.45 7.21
C ALA A 70 -17.79 24.63 6.06
N ASP A 71 -17.21 24.72 4.86
CA ASP A 71 -17.69 23.97 3.68
C ASP A 71 -17.54 22.46 3.88
N VAL A 72 -16.46 22.00 4.54
CA VAL A 72 -16.25 20.58 4.87
C VAL A 72 -17.29 20.08 5.88
N VAL A 73 -17.61 20.88 6.91
CA VAL A 73 -18.65 20.55 7.90
C VAL A 73 -20.02 20.44 7.23
N ASP A 74 -20.36 21.39 6.36
CA ASP A 74 -21.63 21.39 5.63
C ASP A 74 -21.74 20.18 4.70
N PHE A 75 -20.66 19.84 3.98
CA PHE A 75 -20.60 18.64 3.16
C PHE A 75 -20.82 17.35 3.98
N ALA A 76 -20.12 17.21 5.10
CA ALA A 76 -20.24 16.03 5.96
C ALA A 76 -21.65 15.87 6.54
N ASN A 77 -22.31 16.99 6.90
CA ASN A 77 -23.68 17.00 7.38
C ASN A 77 -24.69 16.60 6.30
N LYS A 78 -24.44 16.91 5.02
CA LYS A 78 -25.28 16.47 3.90
C LYS A 78 -25.16 14.96 3.66
N LEU A 79 -23.94 14.41 3.74
CA LEU A 79 -23.71 12.96 3.57
C LEU A 79 -24.46 12.11 4.61
N LYS A 80 -24.60 12.58 5.85
CA LYS A 80 -25.31 11.86 6.92
C LYS A 80 -26.84 11.89 6.79
N LYS A 81 -27.38 12.77 5.95
CA LYS A 81 -28.83 12.97 5.75
C LYS A 81 -29.38 12.22 4.53
N SER A 82 -28.53 11.51 3.78
CA SER A 82 -28.91 10.55 2.72
C SER A 82 -28.73 9.12 3.22
#